data_AF-A0A950TYZ4-F1
#
_entry.id   AF-A0A950TYZ4-F1
#
_cell.length_a   1.000
_cell.length_b   1.000
_cell.length_c   1.000
_cell.angle_alpha   90.00
_cell.angle_beta   90.00
_cell.angle_gamma   90.00
#
_symmetry.space_group_name_H-M   'P 1'
#
loop_
_entity.id
_entity.type
_entity.pdbx_description
1 polymer ?
#
loop_
_entity_poly.entity_id
_entity_poly.type
_entity_poly.pdbx_seq_one_letter_code
_entity_poly.pdbx_strand_id
1 'polypeptide(L)'
;MAETIVLPLSCVRDELLSLVPDDDDGMVMDLLGRADDRAVRNAFQPAPQSGSGWVSNLRLAKAVHDWIGKRKAGQTGTSFGQDLSVRIAQIIAERRLGFALVLELSQVASTTRAASADLLQRVGNNLRADRNMEGAAWSYAQARATYQEYARSIVADNPYQVPELGLLSQVRATVRGTLAAQAYKAAADVSQKLAEITGNPSDLEQAKSLAASAIFFAPTGSLRASSWATLGSASQAAGNNAVAVPAFTAAQREGFSALWARRALHQSVAKLGDRPPEELGERFLRDNLLTTLGRING
;
A
#
# COMPACT_ATOMS: atom_id res chain seq x y z
N MET A 1 2.64 -41.66 21.71
CA MET A 1 2.13 -40.26 21.79
C MET A 1 2.25 -39.69 20.39
N ALA A 2 1.15 -39.31 19.75
CA ALA A 2 1.21 -38.67 18.44
C ALA A 2 1.82 -37.28 18.61
N GLU A 3 2.87 -37.00 17.84
CA GLU A 3 3.56 -35.71 17.83
C GLU A 3 2.62 -34.67 17.22
N THR A 4 2.27 -33.63 17.99
CA THR A 4 1.38 -32.56 17.52
C THR A 4 2.14 -31.69 16.53
N ILE A 5 2.00 -31.97 15.24
CA ILE A 5 2.60 -31.16 14.17
C ILE A 5 1.81 -29.85 14.09
N VAL A 6 2.42 -28.75 14.53
CA VAL A 6 1.88 -27.40 14.34
C VAL A 6 2.13 -26.98 12.91
N LEU A 7 1.10 -27.10 12.06
CA LEU A 7 1.16 -26.66 10.68
C LEU A 7 0.98 -25.14 10.58
N PRO A 8 1.73 -24.45 9.71
CA PRO A 8 1.42 -23.07 9.33
C PRO A 8 -0.03 -22.96 8.84
N LEU A 9 -0.70 -21.83 9.13
CA LEU A 9 -2.09 -21.59 8.70
C LEU A 9 -2.29 -21.72 7.17
N SER A 10 -1.25 -21.50 6.38
CA SER A 10 -1.27 -21.73 4.93
C SER A 10 -1.46 -23.21 4.58
N CYS A 11 -0.83 -24.14 5.30
CA CYS A 11 -0.97 -25.57 5.06
C CYS A 11 -2.39 -26.06 5.39
N VAL A 12 -3.02 -25.47 6.41
CA VAL A 12 -4.42 -25.77 6.76
C VAL A 12 -5.37 -25.24 5.69
N ARG A 13 -5.11 -24.04 5.12
CA ARG A 13 -5.87 -23.51 3.98
C ARG A 13 -5.77 -24.46 2.79
N ASP A 14 -4.56 -24.86 2.42
CA ASP A 14 -4.33 -25.68 1.22
C ASP A 14 -5.00 -27.05 1.35
N GLU A 15 -4.96 -27.65 2.54
CA GLU A 15 -5.69 -28.89 2.86
C GLU A 15 -7.22 -28.71 2.81
N LEU A 16 -7.76 -27.59 3.30
CA LEU A 16 -9.19 -27.31 3.20
C LEU A 16 -9.64 -27.07 1.75
N LEU A 17 -8.80 -26.44 0.93
CA LEU A 17 -9.09 -26.19 -0.48
C LEU A 17 -8.95 -27.46 -1.32
N SER A 18 -8.06 -28.40 -0.98
CA SER A 18 -7.93 -29.68 -1.68
C SER A 18 -9.18 -30.57 -1.54
N LEU A 19 -9.99 -30.36 -0.50
CA LEU A 19 -11.26 -31.05 -0.27
C LEU A 19 -12.43 -30.51 -1.13
N VAL A 20 -12.23 -29.39 -1.83
CA VAL A 20 -13.25 -28.80 -2.71
C VAL A 20 -13.05 -29.33 -4.14
N PRO A 21 -14.08 -29.89 -4.80
CA PRO A 21 -13.95 -30.41 -6.17
C PRO A 21 -13.56 -29.33 -7.21
N ASP A 22 -12.81 -29.72 -8.24
CA ASP A 22 -12.28 -28.85 -9.31
C ASP A 22 -13.33 -28.48 -10.38
N ASP A 23 -14.48 -29.17 -10.39
CA ASP A 23 -15.37 -29.30 -11.55
C ASP A 23 -16.00 -27.98 -12.07
N ASP A 24 -15.79 -26.86 -11.37
CA ASP A 24 -16.37 -25.55 -11.70
C ASP A 24 -15.35 -24.40 -11.76
N ASP A 25 -14.04 -24.63 -11.55
CA ASP A 25 -13.05 -23.54 -11.43
C ASP A 25 -13.00 -22.65 -12.67
N GLY A 26 -13.05 -23.26 -13.87
CA GLY A 26 -13.09 -22.53 -15.14
C GLY A 26 -14.31 -21.63 -15.27
N MET A 27 -15.48 -22.11 -14.83
CA MET A 27 -16.73 -21.34 -14.82
C MET A 27 -16.65 -20.17 -13.84
N VAL A 28 -16.09 -20.39 -12.64
CA VAL A 28 -15.92 -19.33 -11.64
C VAL A 28 -15.00 -18.22 -12.17
N MET A 29 -13.90 -18.58 -12.81
CA MET A 29 -12.98 -17.58 -13.38
C MET A 29 -13.59 -16.86 -14.59
N ASP A 30 -14.38 -17.54 -15.43
CA ASP A 30 -15.12 -16.91 -16.53
C ASP A 30 -16.20 -15.94 -16.04
N LEU A 31 -16.92 -16.30 -14.97
CA LEU A 31 -17.90 -15.44 -14.31
C LEU A 31 -17.21 -14.17 -13.79
N LEU A 32 -16.11 -14.31 -13.05
CA LEU A 32 -15.36 -13.16 -12.53
C LEU A 32 -14.87 -12.25 -13.66
N GLY A 33 -14.48 -12.84 -14.80
CA GLY A 33 -13.94 -12.10 -15.94
C GLY A 33 -14.96 -11.34 -16.79
N ARG A 34 -16.25 -11.72 -16.76
CA ARG A 34 -17.27 -11.18 -17.69
C ARG A 34 -18.46 -10.52 -17.01
N ALA A 35 -18.69 -10.78 -15.72
CA ALA A 35 -19.89 -10.32 -15.03
C ALA A 35 -19.75 -8.91 -14.43
N ASP A 36 -20.86 -8.16 -14.45
CA ASP A 36 -20.97 -6.91 -13.70
C ASP A 36 -20.97 -7.16 -12.17
N ASP A 37 -20.81 -6.09 -11.36
CA ASP A 37 -20.65 -6.24 -9.90
C ASP A 37 -21.88 -6.91 -9.26
N ARG A 38 -23.06 -6.73 -9.86
CA ARG A 38 -24.31 -7.32 -9.41
C ARG A 38 -24.35 -8.82 -9.69
N ALA A 39 -24.01 -9.25 -10.91
CA ALA A 39 -23.99 -10.65 -11.30
C ALA A 39 -22.92 -11.42 -10.51
N VAL A 40 -21.76 -10.81 -10.27
CA VAL A 40 -20.74 -11.37 -9.37
C VAL A 40 -21.29 -11.50 -7.95
N ARG A 41 -21.78 -10.41 -7.34
CA ARG A 41 -22.32 -10.45 -5.96
C ARG A 41 -23.45 -11.47 -5.81
N ASN A 42 -24.33 -11.58 -6.80
CA ASN A 42 -25.45 -12.53 -6.82
C ASN A 42 -24.99 -13.98 -6.92
N ALA A 43 -23.99 -14.28 -7.74
CA ALA A 43 -23.44 -15.63 -7.85
C ALA A 43 -22.84 -16.13 -6.53
N PHE A 44 -22.44 -15.23 -5.62
CA PHE A 44 -21.89 -15.57 -4.31
C PHE A 44 -22.89 -15.31 -3.14
N GLN A 45 -24.20 -15.24 -3.40
CA GLN A 45 -25.24 -15.25 -2.35
C GLN A 45 -25.71 -16.68 -2.08
N PRO A 46 -25.89 -17.12 -0.82
CA PRO A 46 -26.32 -18.48 -0.50
C PRO A 46 -27.49 -18.92 -1.37
N ALA A 47 -27.37 -20.11 -1.98
CA ALA A 47 -28.29 -20.55 -3.02
C ALA A 47 -29.75 -20.45 -2.54
N PRO A 48 -30.67 -19.81 -3.30
CA PRO A 48 -32.08 -20.14 -3.13
C PRO A 48 -32.23 -21.64 -3.38
N GLN A 49 -33.22 -22.27 -2.74
CA GLN A 49 -33.44 -23.73 -2.66
C GLN A 49 -33.39 -24.51 -4.00
N SER A 50 -33.30 -23.83 -5.15
CA SER A 50 -33.22 -24.35 -6.50
C SER A 50 -31.89 -24.03 -7.22
N GLY A 51 -30.75 -24.42 -6.65
CA GLY A 51 -29.59 -25.00 -7.35
C GLY A 51 -28.87 -24.34 -8.56
N SER A 52 -29.34 -23.28 -9.22
CA SER A 52 -28.64 -22.74 -10.40
C SER A 52 -28.00 -21.37 -10.15
N GLY A 53 -26.67 -21.32 -10.22
CA GLY A 53 -25.88 -20.08 -10.26
C GLY A 53 -25.18 -19.67 -8.97
N TRP A 54 -25.27 -20.46 -7.90
CA TRP A 54 -24.50 -20.20 -6.67
C TRP A 54 -23.09 -20.78 -6.73
N VAL A 55 -22.11 -19.97 -6.34
CA VAL A 55 -20.73 -20.38 -6.12
C VAL A 55 -20.41 -20.17 -4.63
N SER A 56 -19.93 -21.23 -3.98
CA SER A 56 -19.53 -21.14 -2.58
C SER A 56 -18.26 -20.29 -2.41
N ASN A 57 -18.14 -19.66 -1.26
CA ASN A 57 -16.95 -18.94 -0.81
C ASN A 57 -15.67 -19.80 -0.92
N LEU A 58 -15.77 -21.10 -0.60
CA LEU A 58 -14.66 -22.05 -0.70
C LEU A 58 -14.28 -22.36 -2.15
N ARG A 59 -15.26 -22.48 -3.05
CA ARG A 59 -15.02 -22.66 -4.50
C ARG A 59 -14.35 -21.43 -5.11
N LEU A 60 -14.76 -20.23 -4.71
CA LEU A 60 -14.07 -19.00 -5.12
C LEU A 60 -12.60 -18.99 -4.66
N ALA A 61 -12.38 -19.29 -3.38
CA ALA A 61 -11.03 -19.33 -2.81
C ALA A 61 -10.15 -20.36 -3.53
N LYS A 62 -10.70 -21.56 -3.82
CA LYS A 62 -10.03 -22.61 -4.58
C LYS A 62 -9.71 -22.17 -6.01
N ALA A 63 -10.68 -21.69 -6.78
CA ALA A 63 -10.46 -21.30 -8.16
C ALA A 63 -9.37 -20.22 -8.30
N VAL A 64 -9.37 -19.25 -7.39
CA VAL A 64 -8.32 -18.21 -7.35
C VAL A 64 -6.97 -18.78 -6.90
N HIS A 65 -6.95 -19.65 -5.89
CA HIS A 65 -5.74 -20.32 -5.42
C HIS A 65 -5.09 -21.17 -6.54
N ASP A 66 -5.88 -21.94 -7.27
CA ASP A 66 -5.39 -22.80 -8.34
C ASP A 66 -4.95 -21.98 -9.55
N TRP A 67 -5.64 -20.87 -9.85
CA TRP A 67 -5.16 -19.90 -10.85
C TRP A 67 -3.80 -19.28 -10.45
N ILE A 68 -3.63 -18.88 -9.19
CA ILE A 68 -2.35 -18.38 -8.64
C ILE A 68 -1.26 -19.45 -8.80
N GLY A 69 -1.54 -20.70 -8.43
CA GLY A 69 -0.62 -21.82 -8.55
C GLY A 69 -0.17 -22.05 -10.00
N LYS A 70 -1.11 -22.09 -10.95
CA LYS A 70 -0.83 -22.24 -12.39
C LYS A 70 0.06 -21.11 -12.90
N ARG A 71 -0.21 -19.86 -12.50
CA ARG A 71 0.60 -18.69 -12.89
C ARG A 71 2.01 -18.73 -12.29
N LYS A 72 2.15 -19.11 -11.01
CA LYS A 72 3.47 -19.31 -10.36
C LYS A 72 4.28 -20.40 -11.06
N ALA A 73 3.63 -21.45 -11.56
CA ALA A 73 4.25 -22.53 -12.33
C ALA A 73 4.59 -22.14 -13.79
N GLY A 74 4.42 -20.86 -14.17
CA GLY A 74 4.73 -20.39 -15.53
C GLY A 74 3.72 -20.81 -16.60
N GLN A 75 2.57 -21.37 -16.21
CA GLN A 75 1.55 -21.75 -17.19
C GLN A 75 0.87 -20.48 -17.75
N THR A 76 0.86 -20.34 -19.07
CA THR A 76 0.23 -19.24 -19.78
C THR A 76 -1.28 -19.46 -19.86
N GLY A 77 -1.97 -19.23 -18.74
CA GLY A 77 -3.43 -19.08 -18.70
C GLY A 77 -3.87 -17.62 -18.93
N THR A 78 -5.17 -17.38 -18.91
CA THR A 78 -5.80 -16.06 -19.03
C THR A 78 -5.16 -15.06 -18.05
N SER A 79 -4.59 -13.97 -18.56
CA SER A 79 -4.13 -12.86 -17.72
C SER A 79 -5.31 -12.00 -17.31
N PHE A 80 -5.33 -11.55 -16.06
CA PHE A 80 -6.33 -10.58 -15.62
C PHE A 80 -5.81 -9.17 -15.85
N GLY A 81 -6.69 -8.30 -16.36
CA GLY A 81 -6.46 -6.87 -16.28
C GLY A 81 -6.35 -6.41 -14.82
N GLN A 82 -5.74 -5.25 -14.59
CA GLN A 82 -5.54 -4.72 -13.25
C GLN A 82 -6.86 -4.50 -12.50
N ASP A 83 -7.90 -4.00 -13.19
CA ASP A 83 -9.21 -3.73 -12.59
C ASP A 83 -9.94 -5.02 -12.17
N LEU A 84 -9.82 -6.08 -12.97
CA LEU A 84 -10.36 -7.38 -12.62
C LEU A 84 -9.64 -7.96 -11.39
N SER A 85 -8.32 -7.80 -11.31
CA SER A 85 -7.53 -8.25 -10.17
C SER A 85 -7.89 -7.52 -8.88
N VAL A 86 -8.16 -6.20 -8.96
CA VAL A 86 -8.70 -5.40 -7.83
C VAL A 86 -10.06 -5.93 -7.40
N ARG A 87 -10.95 -6.23 -8.35
CA ARG A 87 -12.30 -6.74 -8.05
C ARG A 87 -12.25 -8.12 -7.37
N ILE A 88 -11.45 -9.04 -7.89
CA ILE A 88 -11.29 -10.38 -7.29
C ILE A 88 -10.72 -10.24 -5.87
N ALA A 89 -9.67 -9.43 -5.69
CA ALA A 89 -9.10 -9.14 -4.38
C ALA A 89 -10.12 -8.54 -3.41
N GLN A 90 -10.97 -7.62 -3.87
CA GLN A 90 -12.03 -7.02 -3.08
C GLN A 90 -13.06 -8.06 -2.63
N ILE A 91 -13.52 -8.95 -3.52
CA ILE A 91 -14.47 -10.01 -3.15
C ILE A 91 -13.85 -10.94 -2.10
N ILE A 92 -12.60 -11.37 -2.29
CA ILE A 92 -11.89 -12.23 -1.31
C ILE A 92 -11.80 -11.54 0.05
N ALA A 93 -11.49 -10.24 0.08
CA ALA A 93 -11.40 -9.45 1.30
C ALA A 93 -12.77 -9.23 1.97
N GLU A 94 -13.80 -8.82 1.22
CA GLU A 94 -15.18 -8.63 1.70
C GLU A 94 -15.72 -9.93 2.31
N ARG A 95 -15.42 -11.07 1.71
CA ARG A 95 -15.89 -12.38 2.11
C ARG A 95 -15.00 -13.08 3.14
N ARG A 96 -13.93 -12.42 3.60
CA ARG A 96 -12.97 -12.94 4.59
C ARG A 96 -12.40 -14.31 4.19
N LEU A 97 -12.17 -14.52 2.90
CA LEU A 97 -11.65 -15.79 2.33
C LEU A 97 -10.15 -15.97 2.53
N GLY A 98 -9.51 -15.04 3.22
CA GLY A 98 -8.09 -15.07 3.56
C GLY A 98 -7.36 -13.93 2.89
N PHE A 99 -6.85 -13.01 3.70
CA PHE A 99 -6.04 -11.90 3.22
C PHE A 99 -4.72 -12.36 2.59
N ALA A 100 -4.19 -13.52 2.99
CA ALA A 100 -3.04 -14.14 2.33
C ALA A 100 -3.31 -14.37 0.82
N LEU A 101 -4.53 -14.79 0.45
CA LEU A 101 -4.90 -15.00 -0.95
C LEU A 101 -4.96 -13.67 -1.72
N VAL A 102 -5.39 -12.58 -1.06
CA VAL A 102 -5.36 -11.21 -1.64
C VAL A 102 -3.93 -10.77 -1.93
N LEU A 103 -3.00 -11.01 -0.99
CA LEU A 103 -1.59 -10.68 -1.17
C LEU A 103 -0.97 -11.47 -2.33
N GLU A 104 -1.15 -12.79 -2.34
CA GLU A 104 -0.63 -13.66 -3.39
C GLU A 104 -1.21 -13.30 -4.76
N LEU A 105 -2.52 -13.03 -4.84
CA LEU A 105 -3.15 -12.53 -6.06
C LEU A 105 -2.51 -11.23 -6.52
N SER A 106 -2.31 -10.27 -5.61
CA SER A 106 -1.71 -8.98 -5.96
C SER A 106 -0.30 -9.12 -6.54
N GLN A 107 0.49 -10.07 -6.03
CA GLN A 107 1.86 -10.31 -6.47
C GLN A 107 1.89 -11.00 -7.84
N VAL A 108 1.00 -11.96 -8.08
CA VAL A 108 0.96 -12.75 -9.32
C VAL A 108 0.25 -12.02 -10.47
N ALA A 109 -0.73 -11.18 -10.16
CA ALA A 109 -1.44 -10.38 -11.13
C ALA A 109 -0.64 -9.15 -11.60
N SER A 110 0.35 -8.71 -10.82
CA SER A 110 1.11 -7.50 -11.09
C SER A 110 2.43 -7.79 -11.79
N THR A 111 2.80 -6.94 -12.75
CA THR A 111 4.08 -7.05 -13.47
C THR A 111 5.27 -6.52 -12.66
N THR A 112 5.01 -5.73 -11.61
CA THR A 112 6.03 -5.13 -10.75
C THR A 112 5.56 -5.06 -9.29
N ARG A 113 6.49 -4.93 -8.34
CA ARG A 113 6.17 -4.68 -6.92
C ARG A 113 5.38 -3.38 -6.72
N ALA A 114 5.70 -2.33 -7.48
CA ALA A 114 4.93 -1.09 -7.47
C ALA A 114 3.46 -1.32 -7.86
N ALA A 115 3.22 -2.06 -8.94
CA ALA A 115 1.86 -2.38 -9.39
C ALA A 115 1.09 -3.26 -8.37
N SER A 116 1.78 -4.16 -7.67
CA SER A 116 1.19 -4.95 -6.57
C SER A 116 0.79 -4.06 -5.41
N ALA A 117 1.64 -3.12 -5.00
CA ALA A 117 1.34 -2.15 -3.96
C ALA A 117 0.19 -1.20 -4.36
N ASP A 118 0.15 -0.74 -5.62
CA ASP A 118 -0.95 0.07 -6.16
C ASP A 118 -2.28 -0.69 -6.09
N LEU A 119 -2.29 -1.98 -6.44
CA LEU A 119 -3.45 -2.84 -6.34
C LEU A 119 -3.92 -2.94 -4.89
N LEU A 120 -3.03 -3.25 -3.95
CA LEU A 120 -3.34 -3.33 -2.52
C LEU A 120 -3.87 -2.00 -1.97
N GLN A 121 -3.29 -0.87 -2.39
CA GLN A 121 -3.80 0.45 -2.03
C GLN A 121 -5.22 0.70 -2.56
N ARG A 122 -5.52 0.29 -3.81
CA ARG A 122 -6.87 0.42 -4.39
C ARG A 122 -7.87 -0.46 -3.64
N VAL A 123 -7.51 -1.70 -3.32
CA VAL A 123 -8.34 -2.60 -2.49
C VAL A 123 -8.61 -1.95 -1.12
N GLY A 124 -7.59 -1.40 -0.47
CA GLY A 124 -7.76 -0.69 0.81
C GLY A 124 -8.70 0.52 0.72
N ASN A 125 -8.61 1.32 -0.36
CA ASN A 125 -9.53 2.44 -0.60
C ASN A 125 -10.98 1.96 -0.75
N ASN A 126 -11.22 0.89 -1.50
CA ASN A 126 -12.56 0.33 -1.69
C ASN A 126 -13.12 -0.22 -0.38
N LEU A 127 -12.33 -1.02 0.35
CA LEU A 127 -12.73 -1.55 1.66
C LEU A 127 -13.04 -0.44 2.66
N ARG A 128 -12.28 0.66 2.65
CA ARG A 128 -12.56 1.83 3.48
C ARG A 128 -13.87 2.51 3.08
N ALA A 129 -14.15 2.65 1.79
CA ALA A 129 -15.40 3.20 1.28
C ALA A 129 -16.61 2.33 1.71
N ASP A 130 -16.43 1.02 1.74
CA ASP A 130 -17.42 0.04 2.19
C ASP A 130 -17.48 -0.10 3.73
N ARG A 131 -16.75 0.75 4.47
CA ARG A 131 -16.65 0.77 5.94
C ARG A 131 -16.02 -0.48 6.55
N ASN A 132 -15.33 -1.30 5.78
CA ASN A 132 -14.51 -2.41 6.26
C ASN A 132 -13.12 -1.91 6.68
N MET A 133 -13.04 -1.32 7.87
CA MET A 133 -11.82 -0.69 8.38
C MET A 133 -10.70 -1.70 8.67
N GLU A 134 -11.03 -2.90 9.14
CA GLU A 134 -10.06 -3.96 9.40
C GLU A 134 -9.36 -4.40 8.11
N GLY A 135 -10.13 -4.68 7.06
CA GLY A 135 -9.59 -5.04 5.76
C GLY A 135 -8.82 -3.91 5.10
N ALA A 136 -9.32 -2.67 5.22
CA ALA A 136 -8.61 -1.49 4.72
C ALA A 136 -7.26 -1.30 5.41
N ALA A 137 -7.22 -1.41 6.74
CA ALA A 137 -5.98 -1.32 7.52
C ALA A 137 -4.99 -2.42 7.12
N TRP A 138 -5.45 -3.66 6.98
CA TRP A 138 -4.60 -4.75 6.51
C TRP A 138 -4.03 -4.47 5.11
N SER A 139 -4.87 -4.08 4.15
CA SER A 139 -4.43 -3.79 2.78
C SER A 139 -3.44 -2.63 2.71
N TYR A 140 -3.65 -1.57 3.49
CA TYR A 140 -2.71 -0.46 3.59
C TYR A 140 -1.39 -0.88 4.24
N ALA A 141 -1.41 -1.70 5.30
CA ALA A 141 -0.19 -2.20 5.92
C ALA A 141 0.65 -3.02 4.93
N GLN A 142 0.01 -3.86 4.10
CA GLN A 142 0.71 -4.62 3.05
C GLN A 142 1.21 -3.71 1.94
N ALA A 143 0.39 -2.78 1.43
CA ALA A 143 0.82 -1.83 0.39
C ALA A 143 2.03 -1.02 0.84
N ARG A 144 2.04 -0.53 2.09
CA ARG A 144 3.20 0.16 2.69
C ARG A 144 4.45 -0.72 2.64
N ALA A 145 4.37 -1.96 3.12
CA ALA A 145 5.50 -2.87 3.14
C ALA A 145 6.03 -3.14 1.72
N THR A 146 5.14 -3.40 0.75
CA THR A 146 5.52 -3.65 -0.64
C THR A 146 6.14 -2.43 -1.32
N TYR A 147 5.63 -1.21 -1.08
CA TYR A 147 6.28 0.01 -1.58
C TYR A 147 7.66 0.23 -0.94
N GLN A 148 7.81 -0.03 0.37
CA GLN A 148 9.10 0.07 1.05
C GLN A 148 10.11 -0.93 0.48
N GLU A 149 9.73 -2.19 0.29
CA GLU A 149 10.58 -3.19 -0.37
C GLU A 149 10.95 -2.78 -1.80
N TYR A 150 10.01 -2.24 -2.55
CA TYR A 150 10.28 -1.73 -3.90
C TYR A 150 11.28 -0.57 -3.88
N ALA A 151 11.06 0.43 -3.02
CA ALA A 151 11.99 1.55 -2.83
C ALA A 151 13.39 1.06 -2.42
N ARG A 152 13.46 0.09 -1.51
CA ARG A 152 14.70 -0.55 -1.07
C ARG A 152 15.43 -1.24 -2.21
N SER A 153 14.73 -2.01 -3.05
CA SER A 153 15.35 -2.67 -4.20
C SER A 153 15.98 -1.66 -5.17
N ILE A 154 15.30 -0.53 -5.43
CA ILE A 154 15.85 0.54 -6.27
C ILE A 154 17.13 1.16 -5.68
N VAL A 155 17.15 1.36 -4.35
CA VAL A 155 18.28 1.96 -3.63
C VAL A 155 19.44 0.97 -3.42
N ALA A 156 19.17 -0.32 -3.23
CA ALA A 156 20.19 -1.35 -3.06
C ALA A 156 20.90 -1.68 -4.38
N ASP A 157 20.16 -1.76 -5.49
CA ASP A 157 20.69 -2.04 -6.84
C ASP A 157 21.48 -0.86 -7.44
N ASN A 158 21.60 0.22 -6.68
CA ASN A 158 22.43 1.35 -6.99
C ASN A 158 22.81 1.98 -5.65
N PRO A 159 23.85 1.47 -4.96
CA PRO A 159 24.33 2.10 -3.75
C PRO A 159 24.64 3.52 -4.17
N TYR A 160 23.75 4.43 -3.81
CA TYR A 160 24.02 5.84 -3.92
C TYR A 160 25.40 5.95 -3.28
N GLN A 161 26.37 6.49 -4.03
CA GLN A 161 27.25 7.44 -3.37
C GLN A 161 26.27 8.46 -2.81
N VAL A 162 25.77 8.20 -1.59
CA VAL A 162 25.13 9.20 -0.74
C VAL A 162 26.16 10.29 -0.83
N PRO A 163 25.90 11.39 -1.57
CA PRO A 163 26.95 12.33 -1.91
C PRO A 163 27.66 12.62 -0.62
N GLU A 164 28.98 12.46 -0.61
CA GLU A 164 29.81 12.72 0.56
C GLU A 164 29.37 14.07 1.13
N LEU A 165 28.52 14.02 2.15
CA LEU A 165 28.10 15.11 3.03
C LEU A 165 27.98 16.52 2.41
N GLY A 166 27.48 16.64 1.18
CA GLY A 166 27.65 17.86 0.41
C GLY A 166 26.53 18.16 -0.57
N LEU A 167 25.49 18.82 -0.06
CA LEU A 167 24.45 19.56 -0.78
C LEU A 167 23.39 18.72 -1.50
N LEU A 168 22.15 18.79 -0.98
CA LEU A 168 20.91 18.43 -1.70
C LEU A 168 20.81 18.99 -3.13
N SER A 169 21.56 20.04 -3.47
CA SER A 169 21.61 20.63 -4.82
C SER A 169 22.36 19.78 -5.86
N GLN A 170 23.07 18.72 -5.45
CA GLN A 170 23.83 17.84 -6.37
C GLN A 170 23.18 16.48 -6.62
N VAL A 171 22.07 16.14 -5.93
CA VAL A 171 21.27 14.96 -6.29
C VAL A 171 20.60 15.25 -7.63
N ARG A 172 21.26 14.91 -8.75
CA ARG A 172 20.59 14.88 -10.06
C ARG A 172 19.40 13.94 -9.93
N ALA A 173 18.22 14.38 -10.35
CA ALA A 173 17.04 13.54 -10.48
C ALA A 173 17.35 12.41 -11.47
N THR A 174 17.89 11.31 -10.97
CA THR A 174 18.02 10.10 -11.77
C THR A 174 16.63 9.50 -11.91
N VAL A 175 16.36 8.81 -13.02
CA VAL A 175 15.09 8.08 -13.20
C VAL A 175 14.83 7.16 -12.01
N ARG A 176 15.88 6.51 -11.48
CA ARG A 176 15.80 5.68 -10.26
C ARG A 176 15.50 6.47 -8.99
N GLY A 177 16.08 7.66 -8.81
CA GLY A 177 15.75 8.55 -7.68
C GLY A 177 14.29 8.99 -7.70
N THR A 178 13.76 9.33 -8.86
CA THR A 178 12.34 9.65 -9.01
C THR A 178 11.45 8.44 -8.68
N LEU A 179 11.81 7.23 -9.13
CA LEU A 179 11.07 6.01 -8.81
C LEU A 179 11.11 5.68 -7.30
N ALA A 180 12.27 5.82 -6.66
CA ALA A 180 12.40 5.64 -5.21
C ALA A 180 11.58 6.67 -4.45
N ALA A 181 11.62 7.94 -4.87
CA ALA A 181 10.81 9.01 -4.28
C ALA A 181 9.31 8.74 -4.42
N GLN A 182 8.84 8.27 -5.59
CA GLN A 182 7.45 7.88 -5.82
C GLN A 182 7.03 6.75 -4.88
N ALA A 183 7.86 5.71 -4.75
CA ALA A 183 7.58 4.57 -3.87
C ALA A 183 7.53 4.99 -2.39
N TYR A 184 8.50 5.78 -1.92
CA TYR A 184 8.47 6.32 -0.55
C TYR A 184 7.28 7.23 -0.31
N LYS A 185 6.91 8.06 -1.30
CA LYS A 185 5.74 8.93 -1.20
C LYS A 185 4.44 8.13 -1.10
N ALA A 186 4.27 7.11 -1.94
CA ALA A 186 3.11 6.23 -1.88
C ALA A 186 3.04 5.49 -0.54
N ALA A 187 4.18 4.98 -0.04
CA ALA A 187 4.25 4.37 1.27
C ALA A 187 3.87 5.35 2.40
N ALA A 188 4.29 6.62 2.31
CA ALA A 188 3.93 7.66 3.27
C ALA A 188 2.42 7.94 3.27
N ASP A 189 1.81 8.08 2.10
CA ASP A 189 0.37 8.35 1.96
C ASP A 189 -0.48 7.19 2.51
N VAL A 190 -0.07 5.96 2.23
CA VAL A 190 -0.72 4.76 2.75
C VAL A 190 -0.56 4.66 4.27
N SER A 191 0.62 5.01 4.81
CA SER A 191 0.85 5.04 6.26
C SER A 191 -0.04 6.07 6.95
N GLN A 192 -0.26 7.23 6.33
CA GLN A 192 -1.17 8.23 6.87
C GLN A 192 -2.62 7.73 6.87
N LYS A 193 -3.07 7.10 5.77
CA LYS A 193 -4.41 6.47 5.72
C LYS A 193 -4.57 5.35 6.74
N LEU A 194 -3.51 4.57 6.98
CA LEU A 194 -3.50 3.55 8.01
C LEU A 194 -3.65 4.16 9.40
N ALA A 195 -2.90 5.22 9.71
CA ALA A 195 -3.00 5.94 10.98
C ALA A 195 -4.40 6.51 11.23
N GLU A 196 -5.07 7.01 10.19
CA GLU A 196 -6.46 7.50 10.30
C GLU A 196 -7.45 6.39 10.70
N ILE A 197 -7.15 5.13 10.36
CA ILE A 197 -7.99 3.97 10.69
C ILE A 197 -7.61 3.40 12.05
N THR A 198 -6.32 3.20 12.29
CA THR A 198 -5.82 2.49 13.48
C THR A 198 -5.69 3.40 14.70
N GLY A 199 -5.57 4.72 14.49
CA GLY A 199 -5.20 5.69 15.53
C GLY A 199 -3.79 5.50 16.08
N ASN A 200 -2.96 4.65 15.46
CA ASN A 200 -1.65 4.30 15.97
C ASN A 200 -0.62 5.42 15.65
N PRO A 201 -0.02 6.08 16.67
CA PRO A 201 0.96 7.14 16.45
C PRO A 201 2.20 6.67 15.68
N SER A 202 2.55 5.38 15.78
CA SER A 202 3.71 4.82 15.07
C SER A 202 3.53 4.83 13.55
N ASP A 203 2.29 4.78 13.05
CA ASP A 203 2.00 4.88 11.61
C ASP A 203 2.20 6.33 11.10
N LEU A 204 1.91 7.34 11.92
CA LEU A 204 2.22 8.75 11.60
C LEU A 204 3.73 9.01 11.58
N GLU A 205 4.47 8.45 12.53
CA GLU A 205 5.94 8.55 12.54
C GLU A 205 6.56 7.86 11.31
N GLN A 206 6.00 6.72 10.89
CA GLN A 206 6.39 6.10 9.62
C GLN A 206 6.05 6.98 8.41
N ALA A 207 4.86 7.57 8.37
CA ALA A 207 4.47 8.49 7.29
C ALA A 207 5.43 9.68 7.18
N LYS A 208 5.83 10.28 8.31
CA LYS A 208 6.82 11.37 8.36
C LYS A 208 8.18 10.92 7.81
N SER A 209 8.69 9.79 8.30
CA SER A 209 9.99 9.24 7.91
C SER A 209 10.05 8.91 6.40
N LEU A 210 8.97 8.32 5.87
CA LEU A 210 8.83 7.98 4.46
C LEU A 210 8.68 9.22 3.57
N ALA A 211 7.89 10.21 4.01
CA ALA A 211 7.74 11.47 3.29
C ALA A 211 9.09 12.23 3.23
N ALA A 212 9.85 12.25 4.32
CA ALA A 212 11.19 12.82 4.36
C ALA A 212 12.15 12.10 3.39
N SER A 213 12.08 10.77 3.32
CA SER A 213 12.84 9.98 2.35
C SER A 213 12.43 10.32 0.90
N ALA A 214 11.13 10.48 0.63
CA ALA A 214 10.64 10.90 -0.68
C ALA A 214 11.14 12.30 -1.07
N ILE A 215 11.15 13.26 -0.13
CA ILE A 215 11.72 14.60 -0.33
C ILE A 215 13.22 14.48 -0.62
N PHE A 216 13.95 13.62 0.09
CA PHE A 216 15.38 13.44 -0.13
C PHE A 216 15.68 12.99 -1.57
N PHE A 217 14.93 12.02 -2.10
CA PHE A 217 15.13 11.49 -3.45
C PHE A 217 14.49 12.31 -4.58
N ALA A 218 13.49 13.15 -4.29
CA ALA A 218 12.92 14.10 -5.25
C ALA A 218 13.50 15.50 -5.00
N PRO A 219 14.52 15.97 -5.74
CA PRO A 219 15.20 17.23 -5.45
C PRO A 219 14.35 18.48 -5.71
N THR A 220 13.39 18.43 -6.64
CA THR A 220 12.45 19.51 -6.97
C THR A 220 11.14 18.98 -7.57
N GLY A 221 10.18 19.88 -7.81
CA GLY A 221 8.98 19.60 -8.60
C GLY A 221 7.78 19.07 -7.79
N SER A 222 6.73 18.67 -8.50
CA SER A 222 5.43 18.30 -7.91
C SER A 222 5.51 17.12 -6.94
N LEU A 223 6.39 16.15 -7.21
CA LEU A 223 6.59 15.01 -6.32
C LEU A 223 7.16 15.44 -4.97
N ARG A 224 8.20 16.28 -4.98
CA ARG A 224 8.79 16.84 -3.76
C ARG A 224 7.80 17.72 -3.00
N ALA A 225 7.10 18.60 -3.72
CA ALA A 225 6.08 19.48 -3.15
C ALA A 225 4.95 18.68 -2.47
N SER A 226 4.47 17.62 -3.11
CA SER A 226 3.46 16.73 -2.52
C SER A 226 3.99 15.93 -1.33
N SER A 227 5.28 15.56 -1.33
CA SER A 227 5.94 14.86 -0.22
C SER A 227 6.08 15.74 1.01
N TRP A 228 6.44 17.02 0.82
CA TRP A 228 6.35 18.04 1.87
C TRP A 228 4.96 18.20 2.44
N ALA A 229 3.92 18.17 1.59
CA ALA A 229 2.54 18.25 2.05
C ALA A 229 2.15 17.03 2.91
N THR A 230 2.57 15.82 2.55
CA THR A 230 2.37 14.61 3.38
C THR A 230 3.13 14.69 4.70
N LEU A 231 4.40 15.14 4.69
CA LEU A 231 5.17 15.35 5.92
C LEU A 231 4.48 16.35 6.85
N GLY A 232 3.98 17.46 6.30
CA GLY A 232 3.24 18.46 7.05
C GLY A 232 1.96 17.90 7.66
N SER A 233 1.19 17.17 6.86
CA SER A 233 -0.08 16.56 7.27
C SER A 233 0.11 15.51 8.37
N ALA A 234 1.06 14.59 8.20
CA ALA A 234 1.38 13.57 9.20
C ALA A 234 1.91 14.20 10.50
N SER A 235 2.75 15.23 10.41
CA SER A 235 3.27 15.95 11.59
C SER A 235 2.16 16.70 12.33
N GLN A 236 1.25 17.34 11.60
CA GLN A 236 0.09 18.02 12.20
C GLN A 236 -0.82 17.02 12.92
N ALA A 237 -1.11 15.87 12.30
CA ALA A 237 -1.89 14.80 12.90
C ALA A 237 -1.23 14.22 14.16
N ALA A 238 0.10 14.16 14.19
CA ALA A 238 0.88 13.76 15.36
C ALA A 238 1.00 14.86 16.44
N GLY A 239 0.42 16.04 16.21
CA GLY A 239 0.51 17.20 17.13
C GLY A 239 1.84 17.96 17.05
N ASN A 240 2.74 17.61 16.13
CA ASN A 240 4.02 18.26 15.92
C ASN A 240 3.90 19.43 14.94
N ASN A 241 3.31 20.54 15.40
CA ASN A 241 3.13 21.73 14.57
C ASN A 241 4.45 22.42 14.20
N ALA A 242 5.51 22.22 15.00
CA ALA A 242 6.84 22.78 14.75
C ALA A 242 7.48 22.22 13.48
N VAL A 243 7.18 20.96 13.14
CA VAL A 243 7.55 20.33 11.86
C VAL A 243 6.47 20.57 10.79
N ALA A 244 5.19 20.60 11.17
CA ALA A 244 4.10 20.76 10.20
C ALA A 244 4.13 22.10 9.44
N VAL A 245 4.35 23.21 10.15
CA VAL A 245 4.40 24.56 9.57
C VAL A 245 5.49 24.68 8.50
N PRO A 246 6.79 24.43 8.78
CA PRO A 246 7.85 24.55 7.79
C PRO A 246 7.67 23.57 6.62
N ALA A 247 7.14 22.36 6.86
CA ALA A 247 6.85 21.40 5.79
C ALA A 247 5.76 21.93 4.83
N PHE A 248 4.64 22.45 5.33
CA PHE A 248 3.62 23.04 4.47
C PHE A 248 4.11 24.30 3.76
N THR A 249 4.95 25.13 4.40
CA THR A 249 5.58 26.28 3.75
C THR A 249 6.49 25.84 2.61
N ALA A 250 7.31 24.80 2.81
CA ALA A 250 8.15 24.22 1.75
C ALA A 250 7.30 23.67 0.60
N ALA A 251 6.21 22.96 0.90
CA ALA A 251 5.27 22.46 -0.11
C ALA A 251 4.74 23.61 -1.00
N GLN A 252 4.32 24.73 -0.40
CA GLN A 252 3.82 25.89 -1.14
C GLN A 252 4.90 26.55 -2.00
N ARG A 253 6.12 26.73 -1.46
CA ARG A 253 7.26 27.28 -2.21
C ARG A 253 7.60 26.44 -3.45
N GLU A 254 7.46 25.12 -3.34
CA GLU A 254 7.69 24.19 -4.45
C GLU A 254 6.46 24.00 -5.37
N GLY A 255 5.41 24.80 -5.19
CA GLY A 255 4.26 24.86 -6.10
C GLY A 255 3.07 24.00 -5.73
N PHE A 256 3.01 23.43 -4.51
CA PHE A 256 1.83 22.73 -4.03
C PHE A 256 0.69 23.73 -3.71
N SER A 257 -0.35 23.73 -4.53
CA SER A 257 -1.43 24.74 -4.48
C SER A 257 -2.74 24.25 -3.84
N ALA A 258 -2.78 23.02 -3.34
CA ALA A 258 -4.02 22.43 -2.84
C ALA A 258 -4.59 23.23 -1.65
N LEU A 259 -5.88 23.58 -1.74
CA LEU A 259 -6.55 24.45 -0.77
C LEU A 259 -6.57 23.86 0.64
N TRP A 260 -6.63 22.53 0.77
CA TRP A 260 -6.55 21.85 2.06
C TRP A 260 -5.20 22.09 2.75
N ALA A 261 -4.09 22.13 2.02
CA ALA A 261 -2.75 22.34 2.58
C ALA A 261 -2.57 23.78 3.08
N ARG A 262 -3.18 24.77 2.40
CA ARG A 262 -3.24 26.16 2.90
C ARG A 262 -4.03 26.27 4.20
N ARG A 263 -5.18 25.60 4.29
CA ARG A 263 -5.98 25.54 5.52
C ARG A 263 -5.20 24.84 6.65
N ALA A 264 -4.55 23.73 6.36
CA ALA A 264 -3.75 22.97 7.30
C ALA A 264 -2.55 23.77 7.83
N LEU A 265 -1.86 24.53 6.96
CA LEU A 265 -0.82 25.47 7.37
C LEU A 265 -1.38 26.52 8.34
N HIS A 266 -2.48 27.19 7.98
CA HIS A 266 -3.07 28.23 8.82
C HIS A 266 -3.49 27.69 10.20
N GLN A 267 -4.05 26.49 10.25
CA GLN A 267 -4.39 25.81 11.51
C GLN A 267 -3.15 25.44 12.32
N SER A 268 -2.09 24.97 11.67
CA SER A 268 -0.83 24.59 12.32
C SER A 268 -0.11 25.82 12.89
N VAL A 269 -0.09 26.94 12.17
CA VAL A 269 0.45 28.23 12.64
C VAL A 269 -0.33 28.71 13.86
N ALA A 270 -1.67 28.68 13.82
CA ALA A 270 -2.49 29.07 14.96
C ALA A 270 -2.22 28.21 16.22
N LYS A 271 -1.90 26.92 16.05
CA LYS A 271 -1.53 26.02 17.15
C LYS A 271 -0.09 26.19 17.63
N LEU A 272 0.82 26.58 16.73
CA LEU A 272 2.23 26.80 17.05
C LEU A 272 2.40 28.08 17.90
N GLY A 273 1.56 29.08 17.65
CA GLY A 273 1.63 30.38 18.33
C GLY A 273 2.95 31.10 18.04
N ASP A 274 3.51 31.76 19.05
CA ASP A 274 4.75 32.54 18.92
C ASP A 274 6.04 31.69 18.93
N ARG A 275 5.92 30.36 18.90
CA ARG A 275 7.09 29.47 18.86
C ARG A 275 7.73 29.54 17.48
N PRO A 276 9.05 29.76 17.37
CA PRO A 276 9.71 29.76 16.07
C PRO A 276 9.61 28.36 15.45
N PRO A 277 9.26 28.25 14.15
CA PRO A 277 9.26 26.98 13.45
C PRO A 277 10.69 26.43 13.36
N GLU A 278 10.87 25.12 13.49
CA GLU A 278 12.16 24.49 13.22
C GLU A 278 12.47 24.59 11.72
N GLU A 279 13.67 25.05 11.35
CA GLU A 279 14.08 24.92 9.95
C GLU A 279 14.31 23.44 9.63
N LEU A 280 13.48 22.89 8.74
CA LEU A 280 13.66 21.53 8.23
C LEU A 280 14.79 21.51 7.20
N GLY A 281 16.02 21.43 7.72
CA GLY A 281 17.23 21.35 6.92
C GLY A 281 17.57 19.94 6.43
N GLU A 282 18.65 19.83 5.66
CA GLU A 282 19.16 18.56 5.12
C GLU A 282 19.41 17.51 6.21
N ARG A 283 19.86 17.93 7.40
CA ARG A 283 20.08 17.05 8.55
C ARG A 283 18.80 16.33 8.99
N PHE A 284 17.68 17.05 9.07
CA PHE A 284 16.38 16.46 9.44
C PHE A 284 15.96 15.38 8.44
N LEU A 285 16.07 15.68 7.14
CA LEU A 285 15.73 14.74 6.06
C LEU A 285 16.64 13.51 6.11
N ARG A 286 17.93 13.71 6.38
CA ARG A 286 18.92 12.64 6.50
C ARG A 286 18.64 11.73 7.70
N ASP A 287 18.38 12.28 8.88
CA ASP A 287 18.14 11.47 10.08
C ASP A 287 16.87 10.58 9.91
N ASN A 288 15.85 11.11 9.23
CA ASN A 288 14.66 10.36 8.87
C ASN A 288 14.92 9.32 7.76
N LEU A 289 15.74 9.65 6.76
CA LEU A 289 16.19 8.68 5.77
C LEU A 289 16.95 7.54 6.44
N LEU A 290 17.92 7.84 7.30
CA LEU A 290 18.69 6.84 8.06
C LEU A 290 17.81 6.03 9.01
N THR A 291 16.72 6.59 9.53
CA THR A 291 15.74 5.80 10.31
C THR A 291 14.99 4.82 9.41
N THR A 292 14.56 5.29 8.23
CA THR A 292 13.91 4.45 7.21
C THR A 292 14.84 3.36 6.69
N LEU A 293 16.13 3.71 6.55
CA LEU A 293 17.20 2.83 6.09
C LEU A 293 17.80 1.95 7.22
N GLY A 294 17.78 2.39 8.47
CA GLY A 294 18.33 1.65 9.61
C GLY A 294 17.42 0.51 10.05
N ARG A 295 16.10 0.69 9.85
CA ARG A 295 15.10 -0.41 9.87
C ARG A 295 15.24 -1.38 8.68
N ILE A 296 16.32 -1.32 7.90
CA ILE A 296 16.66 -2.26 6.80
C ILE A 296 17.66 -3.33 7.27
N ASN A 297 18.47 -3.07 8.31
CA ASN A 297 19.53 -3.97 8.75
C ASN A 297 19.25 -4.70 10.07
N GLY A 298 18.00 -4.66 10.56
CA GLY A 298 17.55 -5.32 11.78
C GLY A 298 16.38 -6.25 11.53
#